data_AF-A0A7S1A8P7-F1
#
_entry.id   AF-A0A7S1A8P7-F1
#
_cell.length_a   1.000
_cell.length_b   1.000
_cell.length_c   1.000
_cell.angle_alpha   90.00
_cell.angle_beta   90.00
_cell.angle_gamma   90.00
#
_symmetry.space_group_name_H-M   'P 1'
#
loop_
_entity.id
_entity.type
_entity.pdbx_description
1 polymer ?
#
loop_
_entity_poly.entity_id
_entity_poly.type
_entity_poly.pdbx_seq_one_letter_code
_entity_poly.pdbx_strand_id
1 'polypeptide(L)'
;MASEECEGMTDVFFKELQHATDSFRLEQQKQLEHFHAEMEGLLARQQHAFEQHTKSNVSLNPQKDNRRSSTTYVFDSRHTSCTIPMLEDCGNTDSDTGEPTMDGRPCAVTRSLDTSPKSARRLSTKADIASQQEDARDEAPDYLKLMQCAWRDFVTHLRKRRRLRFDRLQYIVQHRLFVMLGSLVISSNVVYIGFVIHQNVERTIAQFQKQDGKLMSEVRTPDWETNMDLIYATLFTVEIIMRILGEEFDFFFGRDWNWNC
;
A
#
# COMPACT_ATOMS: atom_id res chain seq x y z
N MET A 1 -15.82 -48.47 -14.29
CA MET A 1 -16.89 -47.49 -14.54
C MET A 1 -16.81 -46.26 -13.63
N ALA A 2 -16.54 -46.36 -12.32
CA ALA A 2 -16.40 -45.17 -11.46
C ALA A 2 -15.13 -44.30 -11.69
N SER A 3 -14.19 -44.73 -12.54
CA SER A 3 -12.93 -44.00 -12.78
C SER A 3 -13.00 -43.00 -13.94
N GLU A 4 -13.96 -43.15 -14.87
CA GLU A 4 -14.09 -42.25 -16.04
C GLU A 4 -14.89 -40.98 -15.71
N GLU A 5 -15.80 -41.03 -14.73
CA GLU A 5 -16.55 -39.83 -14.30
C GLU A 5 -15.69 -38.82 -13.53
N CYS A 6 -14.60 -39.28 -12.90
CA CYS A 6 -13.74 -38.40 -12.11
C CYS A 6 -12.82 -37.53 -12.98
N GLU A 7 -12.42 -38.03 -14.15
CA GLU A 7 -11.53 -37.35 -15.09
C GLU A 7 -12.22 -36.17 -15.80
N GLY A 8 -13.52 -36.28 -16.09
CA GLY A 8 -14.30 -35.20 -16.71
C GLY A 8 -14.51 -33.99 -15.78
N MET A 9 -14.60 -34.20 -14.47
CA MET A 9 -14.83 -33.11 -13.51
C MET A 9 -13.59 -32.24 -13.31
N THR A 10 -12.39 -32.83 -13.37
CA THR A 10 -11.13 -32.07 -13.26
C THR A 10 -10.92 -31.13 -14.45
N ASP A 11 -11.26 -31.57 -15.66
CA ASP A 11 -11.10 -30.74 -16.87
C ASP A 11 -12.01 -29.51 -16.89
N VAL A 12 -13.23 -29.64 -16.38
CA VAL A 12 -14.15 -28.51 -16.24
C VAL A 12 -13.61 -27.51 -15.23
N PHE A 13 -13.11 -27.98 -14.09
CA PHE A 13 -12.52 -27.13 -13.06
C PHE A 13 -11.28 -26.38 -13.57
N PHE A 14 -10.38 -27.05 -14.29
CA PHE A 14 -9.20 -26.39 -14.88
C PHE A 14 -9.57 -25.33 -15.90
N LYS A 15 -10.61 -25.56 -16.71
CA LYS A 15 -11.11 -24.55 -17.67
C LYS A 15 -11.71 -23.34 -16.95
N GLU A 16 -12.48 -23.54 -15.90
CA GLU A 16 -13.01 -22.44 -15.08
C GLU A 16 -11.90 -21.65 -14.39
N LEU A 17 -10.90 -22.34 -13.84
CA LEU A 17 -9.74 -21.72 -13.20
C LEU A 17 -8.92 -20.90 -14.20
N GLN A 18 -8.70 -21.44 -15.41
CA GLN A 18 -8.01 -20.75 -16.48
C GLN A 18 -8.79 -19.50 -16.93
N HIS A 19 -10.10 -19.62 -17.12
CA HIS A 19 -10.97 -18.50 -17.46
C HIS A 19 -10.97 -17.41 -16.36
N ALA A 20 -11.04 -17.81 -15.08
CA ALA A 20 -10.95 -16.87 -13.96
C ALA A 20 -9.60 -16.15 -13.92
N THR A 21 -8.51 -16.87 -14.18
CA THR A 21 -7.15 -16.30 -14.24
C THR A 21 -7.02 -15.29 -15.38
N ASP A 22 -7.51 -15.64 -16.57
CA ASP A 22 -7.49 -14.75 -17.73
C ASP A 22 -8.35 -13.50 -17.52
N SER A 23 -9.53 -13.66 -16.91
CA SER A 23 -10.41 -12.54 -16.56
C SER A 23 -9.74 -11.60 -15.55
N PHE A 24 -9.08 -12.15 -14.53
CA PHE A 24 -8.35 -11.35 -13.55
C PHE A 24 -7.20 -10.57 -14.20
N ARG A 25 -6.45 -11.22 -15.09
CA ARG A 25 -5.34 -10.59 -15.82
C ARG A 25 -5.81 -9.43 -16.70
N LEU A 26 -6.94 -9.59 -17.38
CA LEU A 26 -7.56 -8.55 -18.20
C LEU A 26 -8.01 -7.36 -17.35
N GLU A 27 -8.60 -7.61 -16.18
CA GLU A 27 -9.03 -6.54 -15.27
C GLU A 27 -7.83 -5.76 -14.72
N GLN A 28 -6.75 -6.45 -14.34
CA GLN A 28 -5.51 -5.79 -13.90
C GLN A 28 -4.90 -4.92 -15.00
N GLN A 29 -4.87 -5.41 -16.24
CA GLN A 29 -4.38 -4.63 -17.38
C GLN A 29 -5.23 -3.36 -17.59
N LYS A 30 -6.55 -3.49 -17.50
CA LYS A 30 -7.48 -2.35 -17.64
C LYS A 30 -7.30 -1.32 -16.53
N GLN A 31 -7.09 -1.76 -15.28
CA GLN A 31 -6.80 -0.86 -14.16
C GLN A 31 -5.47 -0.11 -14.36
N LEU A 32 -4.45 -0.80 -14.88
CA LEU A 32 -3.16 -0.18 -15.18
C LEU A 32 -3.27 0.86 -16.30
N GLU A 33 -4.02 0.57 -17.37
CA GLU A 33 -4.28 1.50 -18.46
C GLU A 33 -5.06 2.74 -17.96
N HIS A 34 -6.06 2.55 -17.10
CA HIS A 34 -6.80 3.65 -16.47
C HIS A 34 -5.88 4.54 -15.63
N PHE A 35 -5.02 3.93 -14.81
CA PHE A 35 -4.06 4.68 -14.00
C PHE A 35 -3.07 5.47 -14.86
N HIS A 36 -2.58 4.87 -15.96
CA HIS A 36 -1.69 5.54 -16.89
C HIS A 36 -2.34 6.77 -17.54
N ALA A 37 -3.58 6.64 -18.01
CA ALA A 37 -4.35 7.75 -18.59
C ALA A 37 -4.61 8.87 -17.56
N GLU A 38 -4.91 8.52 -16.30
CA GLU A 38 -5.09 9.49 -15.23
C GLU A 38 -3.79 10.25 -14.91
N MET A 39 -2.67 9.53 -14.84
CA MET A 39 -1.35 10.11 -14.61
C MET A 39 -0.91 11.05 -15.76
N GLU A 40 -1.11 10.64 -17.01
CA GLU A 40 -0.87 11.51 -18.18
C GLU A 40 -1.71 12.78 -18.13
N GLY A 41 -2.99 12.67 -17.72
CA GLY A 41 -3.88 13.80 -17.52
C GLY A 41 -3.39 14.78 -16.44
N LEU A 42 -2.84 14.27 -15.33
CA LEU A 42 -2.26 15.10 -14.28
C LEU A 42 -0.97 15.81 -14.75
N LEU A 43 -0.10 15.10 -15.46
CA LEU A 43 1.14 15.67 -16.01
C LEU A 43 0.83 16.78 -17.03
N ALA A 44 -0.12 16.56 -17.93
CA ALA A 44 -0.55 17.58 -18.89
C ALA A 44 -1.11 18.84 -18.19
N ARG A 45 -1.87 18.67 -17.11
CA ARG A 45 -2.39 19.78 -16.30
C ARG A 45 -1.26 20.56 -15.61
N GLN A 46 -0.29 19.86 -15.03
CA GLN A 46 0.87 20.51 -14.39
C GLN A 46 1.72 21.28 -15.40
N GLN A 47 1.97 20.69 -16.57
CA GLN A 47 2.71 21.36 -17.64
C GLN A 47 1.98 22.64 -18.11
N HIS A 48 0.67 22.57 -18.33
CA HIS A 48 -0.11 23.74 -18.72
C HIS A 48 -0.12 24.84 -17.64
N ALA A 49 -0.22 24.47 -16.36
CA ALA A 49 -0.12 25.40 -15.25
C ALA A 49 1.25 26.10 -15.23
N PHE A 50 2.34 25.34 -15.44
CA PHE A 50 3.69 25.88 -15.52
C PHE A 50 3.88 26.86 -16.70
N GLU A 51 3.33 26.53 -17.88
CA GLU A 51 3.35 27.42 -19.03
C GLU A 51 2.57 28.72 -18.78
N GLN A 52 1.43 28.64 -18.08
CA GLN A 52 0.66 29.84 -17.69
C GLN A 52 1.45 30.73 -16.74
N HIS A 53 2.08 30.17 -15.72
CA HIS A 53 2.92 30.92 -14.77
C HIS A 53 4.16 31.55 -15.45
N THR A 54 4.74 30.86 -16.43
CA THR A 54 5.88 31.39 -17.19
C THR A 54 5.46 32.58 -18.06
N LYS A 55 4.31 32.50 -18.73
CA LYS A 55 3.81 33.61 -19.56
C LYS A 55 3.40 34.84 -18.75
N SER A 56 2.84 34.66 -17.55
CA SER A 56 2.45 35.80 -16.69
C SER A 56 3.65 36.57 -16.12
N ASN A 57 4.75 35.88 -15.81
CA ASN A 57 5.93 36.50 -15.20
C ASN A 57 6.85 37.21 -16.22
N VAL A 58 6.78 36.88 -17.50
CA VAL A 58 7.61 37.49 -18.56
C VAL A 58 7.06 38.82 -19.08
N SER A 59 5.88 39.26 -18.64
CA SER A 59 5.30 40.57 -19.03
C SER A 59 5.85 41.78 -18.25
N LEU A 60 6.96 41.64 -17.51
CA LEU A 60 7.58 42.75 -16.80
C LEU A 60 8.49 43.56 -17.74
N ASN A 61 7.88 44.61 -18.28
CA ASN A 61 8.46 45.91 -18.61
C ASN A 61 9.66 45.90 -19.59
N PRO A 62 9.46 46.17 -20.89
CA PRO A 62 10.54 46.44 -21.84
C PRO A 62 11.13 47.84 -21.59
N GLN A 63 11.66 48.09 -20.40
CA GLN A 63 12.41 49.30 -20.10
C GLN A 63 13.90 49.04 -20.32
N LYS A 64 14.26 49.09 -21.60
CA LYS A 64 15.49 49.63 -22.19
C LYS A 64 16.60 49.96 -21.19
N ASP A 65 17.42 48.98 -20.81
CA ASP A 65 18.77 49.25 -20.34
C ASP A 65 19.78 48.27 -20.94
N ASN A 66 20.70 48.85 -21.71
CA ASN A 66 21.63 48.19 -22.60
C ASN A 66 22.89 47.74 -21.83
N ARG A 67 22.72 46.92 -20.81
CA ARG A 67 23.83 46.26 -20.11
C ARG A 67 23.66 44.75 -20.17
N ARG A 68 24.56 44.11 -20.93
CA ARG A 68 24.83 42.66 -20.91
C ARG A 68 25.08 42.22 -19.46
N SER A 69 24.04 41.81 -18.77
CA SER A 69 24.14 41.05 -17.54
C SER A 69 23.78 39.62 -17.88
N SER A 70 24.81 38.78 -18.02
CA SER A 70 24.65 37.34 -18.09
C SER A 70 24.01 36.88 -16.78
N THR A 71 22.73 36.52 -16.82
CA THR A 71 22.05 35.90 -15.70
C THR A 71 22.45 34.44 -15.63
N THR A 72 23.55 34.17 -14.92
CA THR A 72 23.91 32.82 -14.50
C THR A 72 22.91 32.37 -13.43
N TYR A 73 22.06 31.40 -13.78
CA TYR A 73 21.22 30.72 -12.80
C TYR A 73 22.10 29.83 -11.94
N VAL A 74 22.44 30.31 -10.75
CA VAL A 74 23.07 29.49 -9.71
C VAL A 74 21.95 28.78 -8.95
N PHE A 75 21.79 27.48 -9.17
CA PHE A 75 20.97 26.65 -8.30
C PHE A 75 21.72 26.50 -6.97
N ASP A 76 21.32 27.28 -5.98
CA ASP A 76 21.84 27.14 -4.62
C ASP A 76 21.26 25.85 -4.02
N SER A 77 22.04 24.78 -4.03
CA SER A 77 21.67 23.45 -3.54
C SER A 77 21.72 23.34 -2.01
N ARG A 78 21.68 24.47 -1.31
CA ARG A 78 21.69 24.54 0.15
C ARG A 78 20.34 25.07 0.62
N HIS A 79 19.56 24.18 1.24
CA HIS A 79 18.24 24.41 1.85
C HIS A 79 17.01 24.32 0.93
N THR A 80 16.67 23.11 0.51
CA THR A 80 15.26 22.71 0.38
C THR A 80 14.85 21.92 1.61
N SER A 81 14.73 22.59 2.77
CA SER A 81 13.80 22.13 3.79
C SER A 81 12.40 22.51 3.32
N CYS A 82 11.78 21.65 2.53
CA CYS A 82 10.35 21.73 2.28
C CYS A 82 9.66 21.34 3.59
N THR A 83 9.29 22.33 4.39
CA THR A 83 8.42 22.12 5.54
C THR A 83 7.02 21.86 4.98
N ILE A 84 6.69 20.58 4.81
CA ILE A 84 5.32 20.14 4.57
C ILE A 84 4.52 20.62 5.79
N PRO A 85 3.45 21.42 5.62
CA PRO A 85 2.56 21.72 6.72
C PRO A 85 1.92 20.39 7.13
N MET A 86 2.39 19.83 8.25
CA MET A 86 1.69 18.75 8.92
C MET A 86 0.31 19.31 9.25
N LEU A 87 -0.71 18.65 8.74
CA LEU A 87 -2.10 18.85 9.12
C LEU A 87 -2.15 18.71 10.65
N GLU A 88 -2.45 19.81 11.36
CA GLU A 88 -2.70 19.77 12.79
C GLU A 88 -3.87 18.82 13.03
N ASP A 89 -3.54 17.64 13.53
CA ASP A 89 -4.49 16.69 14.06
C ASP A 89 -5.03 17.29 15.37
N CYS A 90 -6.25 17.82 15.33
CA CYS A 90 -7.00 18.25 16.50
C CYS A 90 -7.41 17.02 17.32
N GLY A 91 -6.43 16.40 17.98
CA GLY A 91 -6.64 15.38 18.99
C GLY A 91 -7.17 16.02 20.27
N ASN A 92 -8.49 16.09 20.40
CA ASN A 92 -9.16 16.21 21.70
C ASN A 92 -8.89 14.92 22.49
N THR A 93 -7.82 14.89 23.26
CA THR A 93 -7.67 13.96 24.38
C THR A 93 -8.36 14.55 25.60
N ASP A 94 -9.66 14.31 25.70
CA ASP A 94 -10.39 14.40 26.98
C ASP A 94 -9.99 13.18 27.82
N SER A 95 -8.93 13.33 28.61
CA SER A 95 -8.65 12.44 29.73
C SER A 95 -9.58 12.81 30.88
N ASP A 96 -10.75 12.18 30.87
CA ASP A 96 -11.77 12.25 31.91
C ASP A 96 -11.32 11.41 33.13
N THR A 97 -10.78 12.10 34.14
CA THR A 97 -10.55 11.54 35.48
C THR A 97 -11.03 12.57 36.50
N GLY A 98 -12.30 12.48 36.89
CA GLY A 98 -12.88 13.42 37.85
C GLY A 98 -14.20 12.91 38.43
N GLU A 99 -14.15 12.59 39.72
CA GLU A 99 -15.25 12.15 40.57
C GLU A 99 -16.50 13.06 40.60
N PRO A 100 -17.66 12.51 41.02
CA PRO A 100 -18.94 13.19 40.95
C PRO A 100 -19.10 14.18 42.11
N THR A 101 -19.29 15.46 41.79
CA THR A 101 -19.87 16.41 42.75
C THR A 101 -21.21 16.89 42.21
N MET A 102 -22.28 16.43 42.86
CA MET A 102 -23.58 17.08 42.79
C MET A 102 -23.45 18.49 43.37
N ASP A 103 -23.84 19.51 42.60
CA ASP A 103 -24.67 20.58 43.14
C ASP A 103 -25.31 21.40 42.01
N GLY A 104 -26.62 21.62 42.16
CA GLY A 104 -27.44 22.30 41.18
C GLY A 104 -27.41 23.82 41.30
N ARG A 105 -27.66 24.51 40.18
CA ARG A 105 -28.76 25.50 40.01
C ARG A 105 -28.74 26.14 38.62
N PRO A 106 -29.88 26.68 38.17
CA PRO A 106 -30.08 27.13 36.80
C PRO A 106 -29.75 28.61 36.63
N CYS A 107 -29.09 28.96 35.52
CA CYS A 107 -29.05 30.34 35.04
C CYS A 107 -29.47 30.38 33.58
N ALA A 108 -30.72 30.82 33.38
CA ALA A 108 -31.18 31.35 32.12
C ALA A 108 -30.36 32.60 31.76
N VAL A 109 -29.75 32.60 30.58
CA VAL A 109 -29.37 33.84 29.88
C VAL A 109 -29.79 33.69 28.43
N THR A 110 -30.91 34.34 28.13
CA THR A 110 -31.36 34.72 26.80
C THR A 110 -30.35 35.66 26.16
N ARG A 111 -29.84 35.31 24.98
CA ARG A 111 -29.28 36.29 24.05
C ARG A 111 -29.72 35.96 22.64
N SER A 112 -30.81 36.60 22.27
CA SER A 112 -31.22 36.82 20.88
C SER A 112 -30.17 37.66 20.18
N LEU A 113 -29.62 37.13 19.08
CA LEU A 113 -28.86 37.91 18.12
C LEU A 113 -29.46 37.65 16.75
N ASP A 114 -30.34 38.58 16.38
CA ASP A 114 -30.87 38.76 15.04
C ASP A 114 -29.71 38.90 14.05
N THR A 115 -29.56 37.91 13.17
CA THR A 115 -28.76 38.02 11.96
C THR A 115 -29.66 37.74 10.76
N SER A 116 -30.21 38.85 10.25
CA SER A 116 -30.44 39.17 8.84
C SER A 116 -30.54 38.00 7.84
N PRO A 117 -31.73 37.71 7.30
CA PRO A 117 -31.91 36.69 6.27
C PRO A 117 -31.71 37.34 4.89
N LYS A 118 -30.49 37.35 4.37
CA LYS A 118 -30.26 37.66 2.94
C LYS A 118 -29.21 36.75 2.34
N SER A 119 -29.62 36.07 1.28
CA SER A 119 -28.81 35.30 0.31
C SER A 119 -28.46 33.84 0.64
N ALA A 120 -29.48 33.00 0.83
CA ALA A 120 -29.35 31.55 0.64
C ALA A 120 -30.13 31.14 -0.62
N ARG A 121 -29.55 31.32 -1.79
CA ARG A 121 -30.06 30.72 -3.03
C ARG A 121 -28.88 30.20 -3.83
N ARG A 122 -28.88 28.88 -4.03
CA ARG A 122 -28.03 28.04 -4.90
C ARG A 122 -26.76 27.46 -4.27
N LEU A 123 -26.93 26.42 -3.45
CA LEU A 123 -25.87 25.42 -3.21
C LEU A 123 -26.42 24.08 -2.65
N SER A 124 -27.65 23.68 -3.02
CA SER A 124 -28.26 22.42 -2.51
C SER A 124 -28.11 21.22 -3.45
N THR A 125 -27.44 21.33 -4.59
CA THR A 125 -27.38 20.22 -5.57
C THR A 125 -26.20 19.25 -5.37
N LYS A 126 -25.28 19.55 -4.44
CA LYS A 126 -24.14 18.65 -4.13
C LYS A 126 -24.35 17.77 -2.89
N ALA A 127 -25.30 18.12 -2.02
CA ALA A 127 -25.60 17.33 -0.83
C ALA A 127 -26.37 16.04 -1.16
N ASP A 128 -27.28 16.09 -2.14
CA ASP A 128 -28.10 14.93 -2.54
C ASP A 128 -27.34 13.90 -3.39
N ILE A 129 -26.18 14.26 -3.96
CA ILE A 129 -25.32 13.32 -4.71
C ILE A 129 -24.39 12.56 -3.76
N ALA A 130 -23.99 13.16 -2.62
CA ALA A 130 -23.13 12.50 -1.64
C ALA A 130 -23.86 11.40 -0.86
N SER A 131 -25.15 11.59 -0.55
CA SER A 131 -25.95 10.57 0.16
C SER A 131 -26.31 9.36 -0.70
N GLN A 132 -26.32 9.49 -2.03
CA GLN A 132 -26.62 8.37 -2.93
C GLN A 132 -25.40 7.48 -3.22
N GLN A 133 -24.19 7.94 -2.88
CA GLN A 133 -22.95 7.20 -3.09
C GLN A 133 -22.52 6.38 -1.86
N GLU A 134 -23.08 6.65 -0.68
CA GLU A 134 -22.85 5.82 0.52
C GLU A 134 -23.68 4.53 0.52
N ASP A 135 -24.91 4.54 -0.01
CA ASP A 135 -25.76 3.33 -0.09
C ASP A 135 -25.24 2.26 -1.07
N ALA A 136 -24.35 2.62 -2.00
CA ALA A 136 -23.76 1.67 -2.95
C ALA A 136 -22.43 1.04 -2.45
N ARG A 137 -21.95 1.41 -1.25
CA ARG A 137 -20.68 0.91 -0.69
C ARG A 137 -20.83 -0.25 0.30
N ASP A 138 -22.04 -0.54 0.78
CA ASP A 138 -22.27 -1.56 1.82
C ASP A 138 -22.72 -2.93 1.28
N GLU A 139 -22.99 -3.06 -0.02
CA GLU A 139 -23.15 -4.38 -0.65
C GLU A 139 -21.78 -4.97 -0.98
N ALA A 140 -20.99 -5.23 0.07
CA ALA A 140 -19.89 -6.17 -0.02
C ALA A 140 -20.47 -7.47 -0.61
N PRO A 141 -20.00 -7.88 -1.78
CA PRO A 141 -20.76 -8.80 -2.61
C PRO A 141 -20.86 -10.17 -1.94
N ASP A 142 -22.07 -10.74 -1.92
CA ASP A 142 -22.44 -11.95 -1.18
C ASP A 142 -21.52 -13.17 -1.45
N TYR A 143 -20.76 -13.16 -2.56
CA TYR A 143 -19.75 -14.17 -2.84
C TYR A 143 -18.62 -14.21 -1.80
N LEU A 144 -18.25 -13.07 -1.20
CA LEU A 144 -17.21 -13.03 -0.16
C LEU A 144 -17.68 -13.77 1.09
N LYS A 145 -18.94 -13.59 1.49
CA LYS A 145 -19.52 -14.30 2.63
C LYS A 145 -19.62 -15.80 2.38
N LEU A 146 -20.04 -16.20 1.18
CA LEU A 146 -20.07 -17.60 0.75
C LEU A 146 -18.68 -18.25 0.76
N MET A 147 -17.67 -17.56 0.22
CA MET A 147 -16.28 -18.02 0.30
C MET A 147 -15.81 -18.15 1.75
N GLN A 148 -16.12 -17.17 2.60
CA GLN A 148 -15.69 -17.17 4.00
C GLN A 148 -16.32 -18.33 4.78
N CYS A 149 -17.58 -18.68 4.49
CA CYS A 149 -18.27 -19.85 5.07
C CYS A 149 -17.69 -21.17 4.56
N ALA A 150 -17.56 -21.33 3.24
CA ALA A 150 -17.01 -22.55 2.64
C ALA A 150 -15.56 -22.80 3.09
N TRP A 151 -14.77 -21.72 3.21
CA TRP A 151 -13.42 -21.76 3.75
C TRP A 151 -13.41 -22.22 5.21
N ARG A 152 -14.27 -21.65 6.06
CA ARG A 152 -14.38 -22.05 7.47
C ARG A 152 -14.72 -23.54 7.61
N ASP A 153 -15.62 -24.05 6.78
CA ASP A 153 -15.99 -25.46 6.79
C ASP A 153 -14.84 -26.36 6.33
N PHE A 154 -14.16 -26.00 5.24
CA PHE A 154 -12.96 -26.71 4.78
C PHE A 154 -11.87 -26.77 5.87
N VAL A 155 -11.64 -25.65 6.53
CA VAL A 155 -10.68 -25.50 7.62
C VAL A 155 -11.01 -26.38 8.82
N THR A 156 -12.27 -26.37 9.26
CA THR A 156 -12.69 -27.24 10.37
C THR A 156 -12.58 -28.71 9.98
N HIS A 157 -12.75 -29.04 8.69
CA HIS A 157 -12.58 -30.39 8.17
C HIS A 157 -11.11 -30.82 8.18
N LEU A 158 -10.19 -29.94 7.78
CA LEU A 158 -8.75 -30.17 7.88
C LEU A 158 -8.30 -30.32 9.34
N ARG A 159 -8.82 -29.48 10.24
CA ARG A 159 -8.51 -29.54 11.69
C ARG A 159 -8.95 -30.86 12.32
N LYS A 160 -10.09 -31.43 11.89
CA LYS A 160 -10.55 -32.75 12.34
C LYS A 160 -9.70 -33.91 11.79
N ARG A 161 -8.94 -33.69 10.71
CA ARG A 161 -8.06 -34.67 10.08
C ARG A 161 -6.60 -34.63 10.60
N ARG A 162 -6.36 -34.20 11.85
CA ARG A 162 -5.06 -34.35 12.57
C ARG A 162 -4.62 -35.81 12.68
N ARG A 163 -4.15 -36.39 11.57
CA ARG A 163 -3.65 -37.76 11.48
C ARG A 163 -2.13 -37.84 11.49
N LEU A 164 -1.45 -36.73 11.23
CA LEU A 164 -0.01 -36.64 11.21
C LEU A 164 0.45 -36.16 12.60
N ARG A 165 0.70 -37.10 13.51
CA ARG A 165 1.15 -36.83 14.90
C ARG A 165 2.59 -36.29 14.90
N PHE A 166 2.80 -35.09 14.38
CA PHE A 166 4.11 -34.44 14.31
C PHE A 166 4.47 -33.71 15.61
N ASP A 167 4.21 -34.34 16.77
CA ASP A 167 4.48 -33.78 18.11
C ASP A 167 5.96 -33.34 18.26
N ARG A 168 6.88 -34.05 17.58
CA ARG A 168 8.31 -33.71 17.56
C ARG A 168 8.62 -32.44 16.77
N LEU A 169 7.93 -32.21 15.65
CA LEU A 169 8.17 -31.04 14.82
C LEU A 169 7.63 -29.79 15.52
N GLN A 170 6.47 -29.92 16.17
CA GLN A 170 5.92 -28.86 17.02
C GLN A 170 6.92 -28.44 18.10
N TYR A 171 7.58 -29.41 18.75
CA TYR A 171 8.62 -29.12 19.75
C TYR A 171 9.83 -28.38 19.16
N ILE A 172 10.24 -28.73 17.93
CA ILE A 172 11.36 -28.05 17.24
C ILE A 172 10.99 -26.60 16.92
N VAL A 173 9.81 -26.37 16.36
CA VAL A 173 9.34 -25.02 15.96
C VAL A 173 9.13 -24.12 17.18
N GLN A 174 8.63 -24.67 18.29
CA GLN A 174 8.46 -23.92 19.55
C GLN A 174 9.77 -23.65 20.30
N HIS A 175 10.89 -24.21 19.85
CA HIS A 175 12.17 -24.01 20.52
C HIS A 175 12.68 -22.58 20.33
N ARG A 176 13.23 -21.96 21.39
CA ARG A 176 13.77 -20.59 21.35
C ARG A 176 14.86 -20.41 20.28
N LEU A 177 15.61 -21.47 19.97
CA LEU A 177 16.61 -21.45 18.91
C LEU A 177 15.99 -21.24 17.52
N PHE A 178 14.81 -21.80 17.27
CA PHE A 178 14.11 -21.61 15.99
C PHE A 178 13.69 -20.15 15.82
N VAL A 179 13.11 -19.55 16.87
CA VAL A 179 12.78 -18.12 16.91
C VAL A 179 14.02 -17.25 16.72
N MET A 180 15.13 -17.59 17.38
CA MET A 180 16.40 -16.87 17.23
C MET A 180 16.93 -16.96 15.79
N LEU A 181 16.93 -18.15 15.19
CA LEU A 181 17.35 -18.36 13.80
C LEU A 181 16.48 -17.54 12.83
N GLY A 182 15.15 -17.57 12.97
CA GLY A 182 14.26 -16.74 12.17
C GLY A 182 14.57 -15.26 12.31
N SER A 183 14.76 -14.77 13.55
CA SER A 183 15.13 -13.36 13.78
C SER A 183 16.48 -12.98 13.16
N LEU A 184 17.45 -13.91 13.16
CA LEU A 184 18.76 -13.71 12.57
C LEU A 184 18.68 -13.67 11.04
N VAL A 185 17.89 -14.55 10.41
CA VAL A 185 17.66 -14.58 8.96
C VAL A 185 16.97 -13.31 8.47
N ILE A 186 15.95 -12.84 9.20
CA ILE A 186 15.27 -11.56 8.90
C ILE A 186 16.26 -10.41 9.01
N SER A 187 17.04 -10.36 10.10
CA SER A 187 18.03 -9.31 10.33
C SER A 187 19.13 -9.30 9.27
N SER A 188 19.64 -10.47 8.88
CA SER A 188 20.66 -10.58 7.83
C SER A 188 20.12 -10.20 6.45
N ASN A 189 18.85 -10.51 6.15
CA ASN A 189 18.20 -10.07 4.92
C ASN A 189 18.09 -8.54 4.85
N VAL A 190 17.73 -7.88 5.95
CA VAL A 190 17.67 -6.40 6.01
C VAL A 190 19.04 -5.77 5.76
N VAL A 191 20.09 -6.31 6.40
CA VAL A 191 21.48 -5.85 6.18
C VAL A 191 21.90 -6.08 4.73
N TYR A 192 21.53 -7.22 4.15
CA TYR A 192 21.81 -7.55 2.76
C TYR A 192 21.15 -6.56 1.79
N ILE A 193 19.85 -6.26 1.96
CA ILE A 193 19.15 -5.25 1.13
C ILE A 193 19.84 -3.89 1.24
N GLY A 194 20.22 -3.47 2.45
CA GLY A 194 20.95 -2.22 2.67
C GLY A 194 22.29 -2.19 1.92
N PHE A 195 23.03 -3.31 1.93
CA PHE A 195 24.29 -3.45 1.20
C PHE A 195 24.10 -3.38 -0.32
N VAL A 196 23.07 -4.05 -0.87
CA VAL A 196 22.74 -4.00 -2.30
C VAL A 196 22.37 -2.58 -2.73
N ILE A 197 21.54 -1.89 -1.94
CA ILE A 197 21.16 -0.49 -2.21
C ILE A 197 22.41 0.40 -2.23
N HIS A 198 23.30 0.25 -1.25
CA HIS A 198 24.54 1.04 -1.19
C HIS A 198 25.40 0.84 -2.45
N GLN A 199 25.61 -0.41 -2.87
CA GLN A 199 26.35 -0.68 -4.11
C GLN A 199 25.67 -0.13 -5.36
N ASN A 200 24.34 -0.23 -5.44
CA ASN A 200 23.58 0.28 -6.58
C ASN A 200 23.68 1.80 -6.67
N VAL A 201 23.66 2.51 -5.53
CA VAL A 201 23.88 3.96 -5.48
C VAL A 201 25.29 4.32 -5.95
N GLU A 202 26.33 3.65 -5.44
CA GLU A 202 27.71 3.90 -5.87
C GLU A 202 27.91 3.67 -7.38
N ARG A 203 27.34 2.57 -7.92
CA ARG A 203 27.39 2.27 -9.37
C ARG A 203 26.67 3.33 -10.19
N THR A 204 25.50 3.77 -9.75
CA THR A 204 24.71 4.79 -10.44
C THR A 204 25.47 6.12 -10.49
N ILE A 205 26.09 6.55 -9.38
CA ILE A 205 26.91 7.75 -9.32
C ILE A 205 28.12 7.63 -10.25
N ALA A 206 28.84 6.49 -10.19
CA ALA A 206 30.01 6.26 -11.02
C ALA A 206 29.68 6.22 -12.52
N GLN A 207 28.50 5.72 -12.89
CA GLN A 207 28.03 5.74 -14.28
C GLN A 207 27.65 7.16 -14.71
N PHE A 208 26.94 7.90 -13.86
CA PHE A 208 26.56 9.29 -14.13
C PHE A 208 27.79 10.17 -14.39
N GLN A 209 28.86 9.99 -13.60
CA GLN A 209 30.11 10.74 -13.78
C GLN A 209 30.89 10.36 -15.05
N LYS A 210 30.71 9.13 -15.57
CA LYS A 210 31.39 8.65 -16.78
C LYS A 210 30.63 8.98 -18.07
N GLN A 211 29.34 9.27 -17.98
CA GLN A 211 28.51 9.61 -19.13
C GLN A 211 28.47 11.13 -19.37
N ASP A 212 29.52 11.66 -20.02
CA ASP A 212 29.46 12.96 -20.70
C ASP A 212 28.58 12.86 -21.98
N GLY A 213 27.29 12.52 -21.82
CA GLY A 213 26.27 12.63 -22.87
C GLY A 213 26.04 11.43 -23.80
N LYS A 214 26.61 10.25 -23.52
CA LYS A 214 26.35 9.02 -24.31
C LYS A 214 25.34 8.12 -23.60
N LEU A 215 24.28 7.71 -24.33
CA LEU A 215 23.10 6.94 -23.90
C LEU A 215 23.37 5.84 -22.84
N MET A 216 22.42 5.75 -21.90
CA MET A 216 22.30 4.80 -20.78
C MET A 216 22.67 3.36 -21.18
N SER A 217 23.80 2.87 -20.69
CA SER A 217 24.11 1.44 -20.73
C SER A 217 23.35 0.74 -19.61
N GLU A 218 22.64 -0.33 -19.93
CA GLU A 218 21.93 -1.16 -18.96
C GLU A 218 22.90 -1.62 -17.85
N VAL A 219 22.54 -1.34 -16.59
CA VAL A 219 23.32 -1.78 -15.42
C VAL A 219 23.06 -3.27 -15.27
N ARG A 220 23.99 -4.10 -15.72
CA ARG A 220 23.92 -5.54 -15.46
C ARG A 220 24.01 -5.79 -13.96
N THR A 221 22.96 -6.37 -13.38
CA THR A 221 22.98 -6.86 -12.01
C THR A 221 24.00 -8.00 -11.89
N PRO A 222 24.83 -8.01 -10.83
CA PRO A 222 25.84 -9.03 -10.66
C PRO A 222 25.21 -10.36 -10.24
N ASP A 223 25.73 -11.47 -10.78
CA ASP A 223 25.13 -12.80 -10.60
C ASP A 223 25.08 -13.26 -9.12
N TRP A 224 25.91 -12.69 -8.24
CA TRP A 224 25.88 -13.00 -6.79
C TRP A 224 24.62 -12.49 -6.09
N GLU A 225 24.01 -11.42 -6.59
CA GLU A 225 22.78 -10.83 -6.03
C GLU A 225 21.62 -11.82 -6.19
N THR A 226 21.44 -12.34 -7.40
CA THR A 226 20.42 -13.37 -7.69
C THR A 226 20.62 -14.65 -6.88
N ASN A 227 21.88 -15.07 -6.67
CA ASN A 227 22.17 -16.25 -5.86
C ASN A 227 21.82 -16.04 -4.38
N MET A 228 22.11 -14.86 -3.82
CA MET A 228 21.77 -14.54 -2.44
C MET A 228 20.25 -14.43 -2.23
N ASP A 229 19.54 -13.82 -3.16
CA ASP A 229 18.08 -13.75 -3.14
C ASP A 229 17.46 -15.15 -3.12
N LEU A 230 17.98 -16.06 -3.96
CA LEU A 230 17.54 -17.46 -4.00
C LEU A 230 17.79 -18.19 -2.67
N ILE A 231 18.95 -17.96 -2.03
CA ILE A 231 19.29 -18.55 -0.74
C ILE A 231 18.31 -18.07 0.33
N TYR A 232 18.06 -16.77 0.42
CA TYR A 232 17.10 -16.22 1.39
C TYR A 232 15.68 -16.71 1.13
N ALA A 233 15.23 -16.70 -0.13
CA ALA A 233 13.93 -17.24 -0.50
C ALA A 233 13.78 -18.71 -0.08
N THR A 234 14.83 -19.52 -0.28
CA THR A 234 14.83 -20.93 0.13
C THR A 234 14.77 -21.09 1.64
N LEU A 235 15.58 -20.31 2.40
CA LEU A 235 15.58 -20.34 3.87
C LEU A 235 14.22 -19.97 4.45
N PHE A 236 13.60 -18.89 3.95
CA PHE A 236 12.25 -18.48 4.36
C PHE A 236 11.20 -19.51 3.97
N THR A 237 11.30 -20.10 2.77
CA THR A 237 10.36 -21.15 2.34
C THR A 237 10.44 -22.36 3.26
N VAL A 238 11.65 -22.81 3.59
CA VAL A 238 11.86 -23.93 4.53
C VAL A 238 11.33 -23.59 5.92
N GLU A 239 11.61 -22.39 6.42
CA GLU A 239 11.10 -21.91 7.71
C GLU A 239 9.57 -21.91 7.73
N ILE A 240 8.93 -21.33 6.72
CA ILE A 240 7.47 -21.28 6.59
C ILE A 240 6.91 -22.70 6.53
N ILE A 241 7.45 -23.58 5.70
CA ILE A 241 7.00 -24.98 5.62
C ILE A 241 7.12 -25.66 7.00
N MET A 242 8.23 -25.46 7.72
CA MET A 242 8.38 -26.02 9.07
C MET A 242 7.33 -25.47 10.04
N ARG A 243 7.04 -24.16 10.02
CA ARG A 243 5.97 -23.57 10.84
C ARG A 243 4.59 -24.12 10.47
N ILE A 244 4.26 -24.22 9.19
CA ILE A 244 2.99 -24.76 8.72
C ILE A 244 2.79 -26.20 9.18
N LEU A 245 3.83 -27.03 9.04
CA LEU A 245 3.81 -28.43 9.45
C LEU A 245 3.80 -28.60 10.97
N GLY A 246 4.54 -27.77 11.70
CA GLY A 246 4.65 -27.84 13.16
C GLY A 246 3.43 -27.29 13.90
N GLU A 247 2.78 -26.28 13.35
CA GLU A 247 1.56 -25.68 13.91
C GLU A 247 0.29 -26.30 13.30
N GLU A 248 0.39 -27.34 12.46
CA GLU A 248 -0.75 -28.06 11.87
C GLU A 248 -1.80 -27.15 11.20
N PHE A 249 -1.34 -26.13 10.46
CA PHE A 249 -2.19 -25.06 9.89
C PHE A 249 -3.01 -24.23 10.92
N ASP A 250 -2.86 -24.45 12.24
CA ASP A 250 -3.49 -23.59 13.25
C ASP A 250 -2.96 -22.15 13.16
N PHE A 251 -1.79 -21.91 12.53
CA PHE A 251 -1.31 -20.57 12.17
C PHE A 251 -2.27 -19.81 11.24
N PHE A 252 -2.78 -20.49 10.21
CA PHE A 252 -3.70 -19.86 9.25
C PHE A 252 -5.15 -19.83 9.76
N PHE A 253 -5.48 -20.61 10.79
CA PHE A 253 -6.88 -20.79 11.19
C PHE A 253 -7.13 -20.53 12.67
N GLY A 254 -6.10 -20.03 13.36
CA GLY A 254 -6.10 -19.70 14.76
C GLY A 254 -6.80 -18.38 15.05
N ARG A 255 -6.90 -18.06 16.34
CA ARG A 255 -7.56 -16.85 16.84
C ARG A 255 -6.93 -15.54 16.30
N ASP A 256 -5.69 -15.63 15.83
CA ASP A 256 -4.90 -14.50 15.34
C ASP A 256 -4.90 -14.34 13.80
N TRP A 257 -5.71 -15.12 13.06
CA TRP A 257 -5.81 -15.03 11.59
C TRP A 257 -6.08 -13.60 11.07
N ASN A 258 -6.76 -12.77 11.86
CA ASN A 258 -7.05 -11.39 11.50
C ASN A 258 -5.81 -10.52 11.24
N TRP A 259 -4.62 -10.92 11.70
CA TRP A 259 -3.37 -10.21 11.39
C TRP A 259 -2.77 -10.57 10.03
N ASN A 260 -3.16 -11.70 9.44
CA ASN A 260 -2.62 -12.20 8.17
C ASN A 260 -3.49 -11.85 6.95
N CYS A 261 -4.60 -11.13 7.14
CA CYS A 261 -5.49 -10.66 6.07
C CYS A 261 -5.41 -9.14 5.90
#